data_AF-A0A1S8ZML4-F1
#
_entry.id   AF-A0A1S8ZML4-F1
#
_cell.length_a   1.000
_cell.length_b   1.000
_cell.length_c   1.000
_cell.angle_alpha   90.00
_cell.angle_beta   90.00
_cell.angle_gamma   90.00
#
_symmetry.space_group_name_H-M   'P 1'
#
loop_
_entity.id
_entity.type
_entity.pdbx_description
1 polymer ?
#
loop_
_entity_poly.entity_id
_entity_poly.type
_entity_poly.pdbx_seq_one_letter_code
_entity_poly.pdbx_strand_id
1 'polypeptide(L)'
;MKNIFLMILFCIVYQKGTAQHYIPTLKNNTELNYVCKLHGQTRTLSLIAQRASEGLTFKLETRGVKSSIVMLPEAVKSGNALSFNQGEYAPVLNLKPTETFFMISRAAYQDLVKNSSFVYNNTTYVLDKNEDKNGVSIDGKLIEALHVLAQIDETEMWIIKNPEYPLICKIIKNPLGINFTLVKVADK
;
A
#
# COMPACT_ATOMS: atom_id res chain seq x y z
N MET A 1 -7.36 64.31 27.22
CA MET A 1 -7.62 63.86 25.83
C MET A 1 -6.47 63.00 25.36
N LYS A 2 -6.79 61.95 24.59
CA LYS A 2 -5.93 61.02 23.84
C LYS A 2 -5.75 59.63 24.48
N ASN A 3 -6.72 58.80 24.11
CA ASN A 3 -6.82 57.35 24.24
C ASN A 3 -5.61 56.64 23.64
N ILE A 4 -5.06 55.64 24.33
CA ILE A 4 -4.45 54.47 23.67
C ILE A 4 -4.85 53.22 24.48
N PHE A 5 -5.86 52.53 23.97
CA PHE A 5 -6.33 51.22 24.44
C PHE A 5 -5.27 50.17 24.08
N LEU A 6 -4.66 49.54 25.08
CA LEU A 6 -3.78 48.39 24.89
C LEU A 6 -4.66 47.12 24.96
N MET A 7 -5.14 46.65 23.81
CA MET A 7 -5.86 45.37 23.69
C MET A 7 -4.99 44.40 22.91
N ILE A 8 -4.15 43.62 23.61
CA ILE A 8 -3.45 42.48 23.03
C ILE A 8 -4.42 41.29 23.08
N LEU A 9 -5.18 41.13 22.00
CA LEU A 9 -6.03 39.97 21.76
C LEU A 9 -5.12 38.78 21.38
N PHE A 10 -4.88 37.88 22.32
CA PHE A 10 -4.22 36.59 22.08
C PHE A 10 -5.18 35.69 21.29
N CYS A 11 -5.21 35.83 19.96
CA CYS A 11 -5.82 34.84 19.08
C CYS A 11 -4.90 33.61 19.00
N ILE A 12 -5.00 32.72 20.00
CA ILE A 12 -4.55 31.34 19.84
C ILE A 12 -5.55 30.68 18.89
N VAL A 13 -5.32 30.83 17.59
CA VAL A 13 -5.98 29.99 16.60
C VAL A 13 -5.36 28.61 16.76
N TYR A 14 -5.97 27.78 17.60
CA TYR A 14 -5.82 26.34 17.51
C TYR A 14 -6.36 25.94 16.13
N GLN A 15 -5.51 25.98 15.12
CA GLN A 15 -5.73 25.21 13.91
C GLN A 15 -5.68 23.74 14.35
N LYS A 16 -6.84 23.18 14.69
CA LYS A 16 -7.04 21.75 14.51
C LYS A 16 -6.92 21.53 13.00
N GLY A 17 -5.68 21.39 12.54
CA GLY A 17 -5.42 20.86 11.21
C GLY A 17 -6.11 19.50 11.20
N THR A 18 -7.22 19.41 10.48
CA THR A 18 -7.73 18.10 10.10
C THR A 18 -6.58 17.46 9.34
N ALA A 19 -6.00 16.39 9.89
CA ALA A 19 -5.06 15.59 9.14
C ALA A 19 -5.86 15.11 7.91
N GLN A 20 -5.62 15.75 6.77
CA GLN A 20 -6.33 15.42 5.55
C GLN A 20 -5.91 14.00 5.19
N HIS A 21 -6.86 13.08 5.34
CA HIS A 21 -6.66 11.70 4.97
C HIS A 21 -6.30 11.61 3.49
N TYR A 22 -5.23 10.90 3.18
CA TYR A 22 -4.66 10.82 1.85
C TYR A 22 -4.88 9.42 1.24
N ILE A 23 -5.48 9.39 0.05
CA ILE A 23 -5.66 8.17 -0.75
C ILE A 23 -4.81 8.31 -2.01
N PRO A 24 -3.69 7.58 -2.14
CA PRO A 24 -2.89 7.56 -3.34
C PRO A 24 -3.67 7.04 -4.55
N THR A 25 -3.54 7.74 -5.68
CA THR A 25 -4.00 7.24 -6.98
C THR A 25 -2.84 6.54 -7.70
N LEU A 26 -3.13 5.52 -8.51
CA LEU A 26 -2.13 4.86 -9.34
C LEU A 26 -2.34 5.23 -10.82
N LYS A 27 -1.52 6.15 -11.33
CA LYS A 27 -1.46 6.56 -12.74
C LYS A 27 -0.23 5.96 -13.42
N ASN A 28 -0.17 6.03 -14.75
CA ASN A 28 1.09 5.78 -15.45
C ASN A 28 2.21 6.67 -14.89
N ASN A 29 3.40 6.07 -14.72
CA ASN A 29 4.59 6.68 -14.16
C ASN A 29 4.52 7.07 -12.67
N THR A 30 3.46 6.70 -11.95
CA THR A 30 3.44 6.84 -10.49
C THR A 30 4.57 6.01 -9.90
N GLU A 31 5.42 6.65 -9.11
CA GLU A 31 6.51 6.00 -8.40
C GLU A 31 6.10 5.67 -6.97
N LEU A 32 6.18 4.39 -6.61
CA LEU A 32 5.95 3.86 -5.27
C LEU A 32 7.29 3.45 -4.67
N ASN A 33 7.66 4.03 -3.54
CA ASN A 33 8.88 3.68 -2.83
C ASN A 33 8.55 2.91 -1.56
N TYR A 34 9.09 1.69 -1.44
CA TYR A 34 8.93 0.83 -0.30
C TYR A 34 10.25 0.64 0.45
N VAL A 35 10.15 0.50 1.76
CA VAL A 35 11.18 -0.08 2.61
C VAL A 35 10.77 -1.52 2.92
N CYS A 36 11.60 -2.47 2.51
CA CYS A 36 11.40 -3.91 2.70
C CYS A 36 12.38 -4.42 3.75
N LYS A 37 11.90 -5.16 4.74
CA LYS A 37 12.70 -5.94 5.68
C LYS A 37 12.65 -7.41 5.27
N LEU A 38 13.80 -7.96 4.87
CA LEU A 38 13.99 -9.33 4.43
C LEU A 38 14.93 -10.03 5.40
N HIS A 39 14.41 -10.96 6.22
CA HIS A 39 15.20 -11.69 7.22
C HIS A 39 16.10 -10.77 8.10
N GLY A 40 15.55 -9.63 8.54
CA GLY A 40 16.25 -8.64 9.37
C GLY A 40 17.09 -7.62 8.59
N GLN A 41 17.30 -7.79 7.28
CA GLN A 41 17.96 -6.78 6.45
C GLN A 41 16.96 -5.78 5.88
N THR A 42 17.28 -4.50 5.95
CA THR A 42 16.49 -3.44 5.33
C THR A 42 16.97 -3.15 3.92
N ARG A 43 16.04 -3.07 2.97
CA ARG A 43 16.25 -2.71 1.56
C ARG A 43 15.21 -1.69 1.14
N THR A 44 15.57 -0.85 0.18
CA THR A 44 14.61 0.00 -0.53
C THR A 44 14.28 -0.60 -1.88
N LEU A 45 13.05 -0.37 -2.32
CA LEU A 45 12.50 -0.84 -3.58
C LEU A 45 11.66 0.29 -4.17
N SER A 46 11.88 0.62 -5.44
CA SER A 46 11.05 1.55 -6.20
C SER A 46 10.27 0.78 -7.26
N LEU A 47 8.98 1.10 -7.39
CA LEU A 47 8.09 0.59 -8.42
C LEU A 47 7.56 1.76 -9.24
N ILE A 48 7.76 1.74 -10.55
CA ILE A 48 7.11 2.69 -11.46
C ILE A 48 5.93 1.97 -12.13
N ALA A 49 4.73 2.49 -11.91
CA ALA A 49 3.50 1.92 -12.43
C ALA A 49 3.34 2.15 -13.94
N GLN A 50 2.98 1.11 -14.66
CA GLN A 50 2.58 1.15 -16.07
C GLN A 50 1.26 0.37 -16.23
N ARG A 51 0.18 1.11 -16.35
CA ARG A 51 -1.17 0.59 -16.61
C ARG A 51 -1.29 0.15 -18.06
N ALA A 52 -1.80 -1.05 -18.26
CA ALA A 52 -2.45 -1.46 -19.50
C ALA A 52 -3.97 -1.35 -19.32
N SER A 53 -4.76 -1.63 -20.36
CA SER A 53 -6.23 -1.51 -20.32
C SER A 53 -6.84 -2.14 -19.06
N GLU A 54 -6.45 -3.37 -18.74
CA GLU A 54 -6.91 -4.08 -17.54
C GLU A 54 -5.77 -4.70 -16.71
N GLY A 55 -4.54 -4.71 -17.24
CA GLY A 55 -3.35 -5.19 -16.55
C GLY A 55 -2.56 -4.09 -15.86
N LEU A 56 -1.53 -4.50 -15.12
CA LEU A 56 -0.62 -3.58 -14.44
C LEU A 56 0.80 -4.14 -14.47
N THR A 57 1.75 -3.32 -14.93
CA THR A 57 3.17 -3.63 -14.83
C THR A 57 3.82 -2.70 -13.81
N PHE A 58 4.65 -3.26 -12.94
CA PHE A 58 5.57 -2.49 -12.12
C PHE A 58 6.99 -2.64 -12.64
N LYS A 59 7.60 -1.53 -13.04
CA LYS A 59 9.05 -1.46 -13.25
C LYS A 59 9.72 -1.40 -11.89
N LEU A 60 10.24 -2.53 -11.46
CA LEU A 60 10.97 -2.72 -10.22
C LEU A 60 12.42 -2.24 -10.38
N GLU A 61 12.88 -1.45 -9.41
CA GLU A 61 14.29 -1.17 -9.18
C GLU A 61 14.66 -1.39 -7.71
N THR A 62 15.64 -2.24 -7.46
CA THR A 62 16.20 -2.48 -6.12
C THR A 62 17.62 -3.03 -6.21
N ARG A 63 18.59 -2.48 -5.44
CA ARG A 63 19.98 -2.97 -5.34
C ARG A 63 20.62 -3.45 -6.67
N GLY A 64 20.49 -2.67 -7.75
CA GLY A 64 21.06 -2.99 -9.07
C GLY A 64 20.24 -3.98 -9.91
N VAL A 65 19.16 -4.54 -9.36
CA VAL A 65 18.17 -5.33 -10.09
C VAL A 65 17.15 -4.38 -10.73
N LYS A 66 16.87 -4.60 -12.01
CA LYS A 66 15.81 -3.92 -12.76
C LYS A 66 14.97 -4.97 -13.48
N SER A 67 13.66 -4.98 -13.24
CA SER A 67 12.75 -5.94 -13.85
C SER A 67 11.38 -5.32 -14.07
N SER A 68 10.70 -5.71 -15.14
CA SER A 68 9.27 -5.41 -15.34
C SER A 68 8.44 -6.56 -14.81
N ILE A 69 7.75 -6.36 -13.69
CA ILE A 69 6.84 -7.34 -13.10
C ILE A 69 5.45 -7.13 -13.68
N VAL A 70 5.00 -8.06 -14.52
CA VAL A 70 3.74 -7.95 -15.28
C VAL A 70 2.64 -8.74 -14.58
N MET A 71 1.61 -8.04 -14.11
CA MET A 71 0.33 -8.61 -13.69
C MET A 71 -0.67 -8.56 -14.85
N LEU A 72 -1.14 -9.73 -15.26
CA LEU A 72 -2.16 -9.86 -16.30
C LEU A 72 -3.53 -9.31 -15.83
N PRO A 73 -4.43 -8.96 -16.75
CA PRO A 73 -5.79 -8.52 -16.42
C PRO A 73 -6.52 -9.41 -15.41
N GLU A 74 -6.38 -10.72 -15.54
CA GLU A 74 -7.01 -11.71 -14.68
C GLU A 74 -6.49 -11.62 -13.24
N ALA A 75 -5.19 -11.36 -13.07
CA ALA A 75 -4.56 -11.21 -11.76
C ALA A 75 -5.04 -9.92 -11.08
N VAL A 76 -5.08 -8.80 -11.80
CA VAL A 76 -5.57 -7.52 -11.26
C VAL A 76 -7.05 -7.62 -10.89
N LYS A 77 -7.85 -8.29 -11.72
CA LYS A 77 -9.29 -8.48 -11.50
C LYS A 77 -9.60 -9.41 -10.34
N SER A 78 -9.00 -10.60 -10.33
CA SER A 78 -9.42 -11.72 -9.47
C SER A 78 -8.28 -12.63 -8.98
N GLY A 79 -7.02 -12.17 -9.03
CA GLY A 79 -5.91 -12.87 -8.43
C GLY A 79 -6.13 -13.13 -6.94
N ASN A 80 -5.56 -14.21 -6.42
CA ASN A 80 -5.73 -14.69 -5.05
C ASN A 80 -4.40 -15.11 -4.40
N ALA A 81 -3.27 -14.74 -4.99
CA ALA A 81 -1.95 -14.99 -4.46
C ALA A 81 -1.06 -13.75 -4.56
N LEU A 82 -0.21 -13.50 -3.55
CA LEU A 82 0.82 -12.47 -3.60
C LEU A 82 2.13 -13.09 -4.05
N SER A 83 2.71 -12.54 -5.11
CA SER A 83 4.08 -12.80 -5.50
C SER A 83 5.05 -11.98 -4.64
N PHE A 84 6.09 -12.64 -4.14
CA PHE A 84 7.21 -12.01 -3.42
C PHE A 84 8.50 -12.02 -4.25
N ASN A 85 8.39 -12.17 -5.57
CA ASN A 85 9.55 -12.21 -6.46
C ASN A 85 10.32 -10.87 -6.42
N GLN A 86 11.65 -10.95 -6.46
CA GLN A 86 12.55 -9.79 -6.43
C GLN A 86 13.04 -9.35 -7.83
N GLY A 87 12.53 -9.95 -8.90
CA GLY A 87 12.89 -9.62 -10.28
C GLY A 87 14.28 -10.10 -10.71
N GLU A 88 14.94 -10.94 -9.91
CA GLU A 88 16.35 -11.32 -10.10
C GLU A 88 16.60 -12.24 -11.32
N TYR A 89 15.57 -12.95 -11.77
CA TYR A 89 15.72 -14.04 -12.73
C TYR A 89 15.38 -13.66 -14.18
N ALA A 90 14.77 -12.49 -14.42
CA ALA A 90 14.40 -12.04 -15.75
C ALA A 90 14.20 -10.50 -15.85
N PRO A 91 14.59 -9.86 -16.97
CA PRO A 91 14.30 -8.45 -17.23
C PRO A 91 12.79 -8.13 -17.32
N VAL A 92 11.99 -9.13 -17.71
CA VAL A 92 10.52 -9.09 -17.73
C VAL A 92 10.03 -10.37 -17.09
N LEU A 93 9.25 -10.25 -16.01
CA LEU A 93 8.67 -11.36 -15.29
C LEU A 93 7.15 -11.30 -15.42
N ASN A 94 6.57 -12.25 -16.16
CA ASN A 94 5.13 -12.45 -16.18
C ASN A 94 4.73 -13.28 -14.95
N LEU A 95 3.87 -12.72 -14.11
CA LEU A 95 3.30 -13.45 -12.98
C LEU A 95 2.23 -14.43 -13.47
N LYS A 96 1.89 -15.43 -12.64
CA LYS A 96 0.76 -16.30 -12.95
C LYS A 96 -0.54 -15.47 -12.99
N PRO A 97 -1.57 -15.92 -13.73
CA PRO A 97 -2.87 -15.24 -13.76
C PRO A 97 -3.55 -15.07 -12.38
N THR A 98 -3.10 -15.82 -11.37
CA THR A 98 -3.59 -15.74 -9.99
C THR A 98 -2.75 -14.85 -9.08
N GLU A 99 -1.58 -14.39 -9.53
CA GLU A 99 -0.58 -13.72 -8.71
C GLU A 99 -0.57 -12.20 -8.93
N THR A 100 -0.72 -11.44 -7.84
CA THR A 100 -0.54 -9.99 -7.81
C THR A 100 0.79 -9.61 -7.15
N PHE A 101 1.18 -8.34 -7.24
CA PHE A 101 2.42 -7.81 -6.68
C PHE A 101 2.15 -6.49 -5.95
N PHE A 102 2.47 -6.42 -4.64
CA PHE A 102 2.25 -5.23 -3.79
C PHE A 102 0.81 -4.69 -3.73
N MET A 103 -0.17 -5.45 -4.20
CA MET A 103 -1.60 -5.13 -4.14
C MET A 103 -2.41 -6.42 -4.00
N ILE A 104 -3.64 -6.32 -3.48
CA ILE A 104 -4.63 -7.40 -3.65
C ILE A 104 -5.40 -7.18 -4.97
N SER A 105 -6.20 -8.16 -5.39
CA SER A 105 -7.05 -8.02 -6.57
C SER A 105 -8.28 -7.16 -6.26
N ARG A 106 -8.92 -6.64 -7.31
CA ARG A 106 -10.17 -5.88 -7.19
C ARG A 106 -11.28 -6.72 -6.56
N ALA A 107 -11.40 -8.00 -6.92
CA ALA A 107 -12.36 -8.93 -6.32
C ALA A 107 -12.10 -9.14 -4.82
N ALA A 108 -10.84 -9.36 -4.41
CA ALA A 108 -10.51 -9.51 -3.00
C ALA A 108 -10.78 -8.23 -2.18
N TYR A 109 -10.55 -7.05 -2.77
CA TYR A 109 -10.93 -5.79 -2.12
C TYR A 109 -12.45 -5.67 -1.96
N GLN A 110 -13.23 -6.06 -2.99
CA GLN A 110 -14.70 -6.09 -2.90
C GLN A 110 -15.19 -7.05 -1.81
N ASP A 111 -14.59 -8.25 -1.71
CA ASP A 111 -14.89 -9.20 -0.65
C ASP A 111 -14.54 -8.64 0.73
N LEU A 112 -13.40 -7.97 0.88
CA LEU A 112 -13.02 -7.30 2.11
C LEU A 112 -14.05 -6.24 2.53
N VAL A 113 -14.49 -5.37 1.61
CA VAL A 113 -15.47 -4.32 1.91
C VAL A 113 -16.84 -4.91 2.23
N LYS A 114 -17.27 -5.94 1.48
CA LYS A 114 -18.61 -6.52 1.62
C LYS A 114 -18.73 -7.47 2.82
N ASN A 115 -17.73 -8.32 3.02
CA ASN A 115 -17.77 -9.44 3.95
C ASN A 115 -16.86 -9.22 5.16
N SER A 116 -16.12 -8.10 5.23
CA SER A 116 -15.05 -7.88 6.22
C SER A 116 -13.93 -8.93 6.16
N SER A 117 -13.78 -9.64 5.04
CA SER A 117 -12.75 -10.66 4.87
C SER A 117 -12.50 -11.00 3.41
N PHE A 118 -11.32 -11.53 3.10
CA PHE A 118 -10.97 -12.09 1.80
C PHE A 118 -9.96 -13.23 1.95
N VAL A 119 -9.74 -14.01 0.89
CA VAL A 119 -8.77 -15.12 0.89
C VAL A 119 -7.63 -14.82 -0.08
N TYR A 120 -6.39 -14.89 0.41
CA TYR A 120 -5.17 -14.72 -0.38
C TYR A 120 -4.09 -15.67 0.10
N ASN A 121 -3.29 -16.26 -0.80
CA ASN A 121 -2.28 -17.27 -0.44
C ASN A 121 -2.86 -18.41 0.43
N ASN A 122 -4.07 -18.87 0.13
CA ASN A 122 -4.82 -19.85 0.91
C ASN A 122 -5.03 -19.47 2.39
N THR A 123 -4.93 -18.17 2.70
CA THR A 123 -5.09 -17.60 4.04
C THR A 123 -6.29 -16.67 4.05
N THR A 124 -7.18 -16.85 5.01
CA THR A 124 -8.27 -15.90 5.26
C THR A 124 -7.73 -14.70 6.04
N TYR A 125 -7.94 -13.51 5.50
CA TYR A 125 -7.68 -12.24 6.15
C TYR A 125 -9.00 -11.59 6.55
N VAL A 126 -9.08 -11.11 7.79
CA VAL A 126 -10.29 -10.50 8.36
C VAL A 126 -9.98 -9.07 8.77
N LEU A 127 -10.91 -8.15 8.49
CA LEU A 127 -10.82 -6.75 8.89
C LEU A 127 -10.69 -6.63 10.41
N ASP A 128 -9.64 -5.94 10.87
CA ASP A 128 -9.53 -5.54 12.27
C ASP A 128 -10.53 -4.41 12.54
N LYS A 129 -11.49 -4.66 13.43
CA LYS A 129 -12.53 -3.69 13.81
C LYS A 129 -12.10 -2.79 14.97
N ASN A 130 -10.91 -3.00 15.51
CA ASN A 130 -10.38 -2.14 16.56
C ASN A 130 -9.85 -0.85 15.93
N GLU A 131 -10.50 0.28 16.20
CA GLU A 131 -10.24 1.58 15.55
C GLU A 131 -8.85 2.17 15.82
N ASP A 132 -8.10 1.63 16.79
CA ASP A 132 -7.03 2.37 17.46
C ASP A 132 -5.60 1.94 17.08
N LYS A 133 -5.40 1.27 15.93
CA LYS A 133 -4.07 0.81 15.53
C LYS A 133 -3.58 1.38 14.21
N ASN A 134 -2.88 2.51 14.37
CA ASN A 134 -1.75 2.93 13.55
C ASN A 134 -2.06 3.04 12.05
N GLY A 135 -2.76 4.11 11.68
CA GLY A 135 -2.80 4.52 10.28
C GLY A 135 -1.38 4.62 9.72
N VAL A 136 -1.18 4.09 8.52
CA VAL A 136 0.12 4.16 7.85
C VAL A 136 0.32 5.60 7.42
N SER A 137 1.49 6.19 7.71
CA SER A 137 1.85 7.50 7.16
C SER A 137 2.78 7.33 5.97
N ILE A 138 2.48 8.02 4.88
CA ILE A 138 3.32 8.13 3.69
C ILE A 138 3.67 9.61 3.54
N ASP A 139 4.96 9.95 3.55
CA ASP A 139 5.44 11.33 3.39
C ASP A 139 4.74 12.34 4.34
N GLY A 140 4.55 11.95 5.61
CA GLY A 140 3.90 12.76 6.64
C GLY A 140 2.37 12.84 6.53
N LYS A 141 1.75 12.21 5.53
CA LYS A 141 0.29 12.16 5.34
C LYS A 141 -0.27 10.87 5.88
N LEU A 142 -1.38 10.94 6.61
CA LEU A 142 -2.09 9.77 7.12
C LEU A 142 -2.88 9.10 5.98
N ILE A 143 -2.69 7.80 5.79
CA ILE A 143 -3.36 7.04 4.73
C ILE A 143 -4.66 6.43 5.22
N GLU A 144 -5.70 6.52 4.38
CA GLU A 144 -6.86 5.67 4.58
C GLU A 144 -6.57 4.25 4.11
N ALA A 145 -6.40 3.36 5.06
CA ALA A 145 -6.20 1.94 4.81
C ALA A 145 -7.17 1.09 5.63
N LEU A 146 -7.51 -0.08 5.10
CA LEU A 146 -8.16 -1.17 5.81
C LEU A 146 -7.08 -2.05 6.41
N HIS A 147 -7.09 -2.22 7.73
CA HIS A 147 -6.18 -3.11 8.44
C HIS A 147 -6.82 -4.48 8.55
N VAL A 148 -6.07 -5.52 8.16
CA VAL A 148 -6.53 -6.90 8.16
C VAL A 148 -5.53 -7.81 8.85
N LEU A 149 -6.05 -8.85 9.50
CA LEU A 149 -5.30 -9.85 10.23
C LEU A 149 -5.49 -11.22 9.57
N ALA A 150 -4.39 -11.95 9.35
CA ALA A 150 -4.45 -13.35 8.97
C ALA A 150 -5.10 -14.18 10.08
N GLN A 151 -5.85 -15.22 9.71
CA GLN A 151 -6.48 -16.13 10.68
C GLN A 151 -5.59 -17.31 11.08
N ILE A 152 -4.52 -17.59 10.32
CA ILE A 152 -3.67 -18.78 10.52
C ILE A 152 -2.29 -18.46 11.09
N ASP A 153 -1.87 -17.20 11.02
CA ASP A 153 -0.59 -16.70 11.51
C ASP A 153 -0.74 -15.25 11.99
N GLU A 154 0.37 -14.61 12.37
CA GLU A 154 0.34 -13.23 12.89
C GLU A 154 0.45 -12.14 11.80
N THR A 155 0.35 -12.49 10.52
CA THR A 155 0.50 -11.53 9.43
C THR A 155 -0.58 -10.45 9.52
N GLU A 156 -0.15 -9.20 9.43
CA GLU A 156 -1.05 -8.06 9.32
C GLU A 156 -0.76 -7.28 8.04
N MET A 157 -1.82 -6.79 7.39
CA MET A 157 -1.72 -5.97 6.18
C MET A 157 -2.57 -4.71 6.28
N TRP A 158 -2.07 -3.61 5.70
CA TRP A 158 -2.81 -2.37 5.50
C TRP A 158 -3.02 -2.16 4.01
N ILE A 159 -4.27 -2.15 3.58
CA ILE A 159 -4.67 -2.05 2.19
C ILE A 159 -5.28 -0.67 1.98
N ILE A 160 -4.73 0.12 1.06
CA ILE A 160 -5.24 1.46 0.74
C ILE A 160 -6.70 1.36 0.30
N LYS A 161 -7.57 2.28 0.76
CA LYS A 161 -8.96 2.38 0.34
C LYS A 161 -9.12 2.92 -1.10
N ASN A 162 -8.52 2.22 -2.06
CA ASN A 162 -8.59 2.50 -3.49
C ASN A 162 -9.07 1.24 -4.22
N PRO A 163 -10.35 1.17 -4.63
CA PRO A 163 -10.90 -0.03 -5.27
C PRO A 163 -10.33 -0.32 -6.66
N GLU A 164 -9.75 0.69 -7.33
CA GLU A 164 -9.19 0.51 -8.68
C GLU A 164 -7.84 -0.24 -8.62
N TYR A 165 -7.01 0.14 -7.64
CA TYR A 165 -5.71 -0.44 -7.34
C TYR A 165 -5.51 -0.52 -5.81
N PRO A 166 -6.01 -1.58 -5.16
CA PRO A 166 -5.92 -1.74 -3.71
C PRO A 166 -4.49 -2.16 -3.30
N LEU A 167 -3.59 -1.18 -3.34
CA LEU A 167 -2.19 -1.32 -2.94
C LEU A 167 -2.10 -1.71 -1.47
N ILE A 168 -1.16 -2.60 -1.17
CA ILE A 168 -0.77 -2.90 0.20
C ILE A 168 0.28 -1.87 0.58
N CYS A 169 -0.03 -0.99 1.52
CA CYS A 169 0.91 0.02 2.00
C CYS A 169 1.79 -0.51 3.13
N LYS A 170 1.40 -1.59 3.81
CA LYS A 170 2.23 -2.21 4.84
C LYS A 170 1.90 -3.69 5.02
N ILE A 171 2.92 -4.51 5.22
CA ILE A 171 2.81 -5.89 5.73
C ILE A 171 3.80 -6.04 6.88
N ILE A 172 3.36 -6.64 7.99
CA ILE A 172 4.23 -7.05 9.10
C ILE A 172 4.00 -8.50 9.48
N LYS A 173 4.98 -9.08 10.19
CA LYS A 173 4.95 -10.45 10.73
C LYS A 173 4.65 -11.54 9.68
N ASN A 174 4.97 -11.27 8.42
CA ASN A 174 4.87 -12.26 7.36
C ASN A 174 5.81 -13.45 7.67
N PRO A 175 5.31 -14.70 7.67
CA PRO A 175 6.10 -15.89 7.98
C PRO A 175 7.27 -16.12 7.01
N LEU A 176 7.22 -15.57 5.80
CA LEU A 176 8.33 -15.61 4.85
C LEU A 176 9.50 -14.69 5.26
N GLY A 177 9.35 -13.89 6.33
CA GLY A 177 10.33 -12.90 6.74
C GLY A 177 10.40 -11.69 5.81
N ILE A 178 9.37 -11.48 4.98
CA ILE A 178 9.25 -10.41 3.99
C ILE A 178 8.19 -9.41 4.44
N ASN A 179 8.65 -8.34 5.07
CA ASN A 179 7.79 -7.25 5.53
C ASN A 179 8.09 -6.00 4.71
N PHE A 180 7.10 -5.18 4.40
CA PHE A 180 7.34 -3.94 3.66
C PHE A 180 6.43 -2.82 4.12
N THR A 181 6.85 -1.58 3.85
CA THR A 181 6.08 -0.37 4.12
C THR A 181 6.30 0.62 2.99
N LEU A 182 5.22 1.09 2.39
CA LEU A 182 5.20 2.19 1.43
C LEU A 182 5.54 3.47 2.18
N VAL A 183 6.57 4.17 1.75
CA VAL A 183 7.09 5.37 2.45
C VAL A 183 6.92 6.64 1.63
N LYS A 184 6.80 6.52 0.31
CA LYS A 184 6.57 7.66 -0.60
C LYS A 184 5.80 7.23 -1.85
N VAL A 185 4.89 8.11 -2.28
CA VAL A 185 4.23 8.04 -3.58
C VAL A 185 4.49 9.36 -4.31
N ALA A 186 4.92 9.30 -5.56
CA ALA A 186 5.15 10.47 -6.39
C ALA A 186 4.58 10.27 -7.79
N ASP A 187 3.69 11.17 -8.21
CA ASP A 187 3.27 11.26 -9.60
C ASP A 187 4.41 11.94 -10.39
N LYS A 188 4.85 11.33 -11.51
CA LYS A 188 5.84 11.89 -12.44
C LYS A 188 5.20 12.27 -13.77
#